data_AF-A0A2V5PMZ4-F1
#
_entry.id   AF-A0A2V5PMZ4-F1
#
_cell.length_a   1.000
_cell.length_b   1.000
_cell.length_c   1.000
_cell.angle_alpha   90.00
_cell.angle_beta   90.00
_cell.angle_gamma   90.00
#
_symmetry.space_group_name_H-M   'P 1'
#
loop_
_entity.id
_entity.type
_entity.pdbx_description
1 polymer ?
#
loop_
_entity_poly.entity_id
_entity_poly.type
_entity_poly.pdbx_seq_one_letter_code
_entity_poly.pdbx_strand_id
1 'polypeptide(L)'
;MKSFLNWLDSRTGCKKLLHEALYEKVPGGARWRYVWGSTLTFALAVQFITGLFLWLAYNPSSQTAWESVYYIQNHMTGGAWLRGIHHFTAQAMNVLLVLHLMQVVIDGAYKAPREVNFWFGFVLLLLVMALSLTGYLLPWDQKGFWATKVATNIVAITPLIGPQLQKLIIGGADYGHHTLSRFFALHAGFLPGLIVVLLAGHIYLFRRHGLTVKEPRRGPDTYFWPDQVLKDAVACLVVLATVLFLVIAGKGAELGGPADPTEPYSAARPEWYFLFLFQFLKYFHGGTEVWGAIVIPTLVLIVMCLMPFFGKWRLGHRFNIWFLGVLFIGVAYLTVLAVADDRRKPSYRVAKEAAEREAERVKVLAAAHGIPTSGAVNLLREDAFVQGPKLFARNCASCHRYDGNDALGLTPKDPQSASDLKGFGSREWIARLLDPAHVASTNYFGGTKFARGKMVKFVTKDVAAYTPQQKEQLHKVVMALSAEAKLKSQASSDAKDASEIATGRELIRGDINCVECHAFGKPDEDAAGPDLTDYGSREWLISFISNPAHPKFYGKRNDRMPRFAEEKILDAKAIGLIADWLRGDWYEPAATVSVAR
;
A
#
# COMPACT_ATOMS: atom_id res chain seq x y z
N MET A 1 27.57 48.84 0.85
CA MET A 1 26.17 48.37 1.02
C MET A 1 25.11 49.47 0.89
N LYS A 2 25.12 50.56 1.69
CA LYS A 2 24.05 51.59 1.62
C LYS A 2 23.91 52.29 0.25
N SER A 3 25.01 52.61 -0.43
CA SER A 3 24.99 53.23 -1.77
C SER A 3 24.34 52.31 -2.82
N PHE A 4 24.72 51.02 -2.85
CA PHE A 4 24.13 50.02 -3.75
C PHE A 4 22.63 49.80 -3.48
N LEU A 5 22.23 49.69 -2.21
CA LEU A 5 20.82 49.53 -1.84
C LEU A 5 19.97 50.76 -2.21
N ASN A 6 20.52 51.97 -2.08
CA ASN A 6 19.84 53.20 -2.49
C ASN A 6 19.75 53.32 -4.02
N TRP A 7 20.81 52.95 -4.73
CA TRP A 7 20.79 52.85 -6.18
C TRP A 7 19.71 51.87 -6.64
N LEU A 8 19.69 50.65 -6.12
CA LEU A 8 18.70 49.63 -6.49
C LEU A 8 17.27 50.07 -6.16
N ASP A 9 17.06 50.64 -4.98
CA ASP A 9 15.76 51.11 -4.53
C ASP A 9 15.20 52.24 -5.40
N SER A 10 16.02 53.21 -5.80
CA SER A 10 15.56 54.28 -6.71
C SER A 10 15.21 53.82 -8.12
N ARG A 11 15.57 52.59 -8.52
CA ARG A 11 15.20 52.00 -9.82
C ARG A 11 14.05 50.99 -9.71
N THR A 12 13.91 50.34 -8.56
CA THR A 12 12.95 49.24 -8.34
C THR A 12 11.77 49.61 -7.44
N GLY A 13 11.91 50.64 -6.60
CA GLY A 13 10.92 51.02 -5.58
C GLY A 13 10.73 50.00 -4.45
N CYS A 14 11.64 49.02 -4.32
CA CYS A 14 11.50 47.90 -3.40
C CYS A 14 11.32 48.31 -1.93
N LYS A 15 11.97 49.39 -1.46
CA LYS A 15 11.79 49.82 -0.06
C LYS A 15 10.40 50.35 0.20
N LYS A 16 9.77 51.04 -0.76
CA LYS A 16 8.39 51.53 -0.61
C LYS A 16 7.42 50.37 -0.46
N LEU A 17 7.53 49.36 -1.35
CA LEU A 17 6.72 48.14 -1.27
C LEU A 17 6.95 47.38 0.04
N LEU A 18 8.21 47.24 0.47
CA LEU A 18 8.53 46.57 1.74
C LEU A 18 8.00 47.35 2.95
N HIS A 19 8.09 48.68 2.92
CA HIS A 19 7.57 49.54 3.99
C HIS A 19 6.04 49.44 4.09
N GLU A 20 5.33 49.53 2.96
CA GLU A 20 3.88 49.31 2.92
C GLU A 20 3.51 47.90 3.40
N ALA A 21 4.33 46.90 3.08
CA ALA A 21 4.08 45.52 3.48
C ALA A 21 4.26 45.25 4.98
N LEU A 22 5.25 45.89 5.62
CA LEU A 22 5.62 45.70 7.03
C LEU A 22 4.88 46.61 8.00
N TYR A 23 4.53 47.83 7.57
CA TYR A 23 3.91 48.85 8.43
C TYR A 23 2.42 49.05 8.12
N GLU A 24 1.77 48.03 7.58
CA GLU A 24 0.31 47.98 7.49
C GLU A 24 -0.30 47.97 8.91
N LYS A 25 -1.35 48.77 9.12
CA LYS A 25 -2.03 48.84 10.42
C LYS A 25 -2.89 47.59 10.62
N VAL A 26 -2.74 46.95 11.79
CA VAL A 26 -3.55 45.83 12.26
C VAL A 26 -4.59 46.39 13.24
N PRO A 27 -5.86 46.60 12.82
CA PRO A 27 -6.82 47.27 13.67
C PRO A 27 -7.24 46.37 14.83
N GLY A 28 -7.28 46.93 16.04
CA GLY A 28 -7.49 46.16 17.27
C GLY A 28 -6.32 45.26 17.70
N GLY A 29 -5.12 45.49 17.15
CA GLY A 29 -3.84 44.91 17.56
C GLY A 29 -3.55 43.50 17.04
N ALA A 30 -2.27 43.10 17.14
CA ALA A 30 -1.78 41.78 16.73
C ALA A 30 -2.37 40.61 17.55
N ARG A 31 -2.84 39.54 16.89
CA ARG A 31 -3.58 38.43 17.50
C ARG A 31 -3.17 37.06 16.96
N TRP A 32 -3.20 36.04 17.83
CA TRP A 32 -2.96 34.65 17.45
C TRP A 32 -3.94 34.11 16.42
N ARG A 33 -5.17 34.61 16.39
CA ARG A 33 -6.18 34.18 15.42
C ARG A 33 -5.84 34.59 13.99
N TYR A 34 -4.93 35.54 13.75
CA TYR A 34 -4.55 35.98 12.41
C TYR A 34 -3.38 35.20 11.78
N VAL A 35 -2.78 34.26 12.52
CA VAL A 35 -1.57 33.54 12.06
C VAL A 35 -1.85 32.53 10.95
N TRP A 36 -3.10 32.07 10.79
CA TRP A 36 -3.42 30.92 9.92
C TRP A 36 -3.09 31.17 8.44
N GLY A 37 -3.32 32.38 7.93
CA GLY A 37 -2.94 32.75 6.56
C GLY A 37 -1.43 32.75 6.34
N SER A 38 -0.66 33.26 7.32
CA SER A 38 0.80 33.26 7.30
C SER A 38 1.36 31.84 7.37
N THR A 39 0.81 30.98 8.23
CA THR A 39 1.22 29.57 8.31
C THR A 39 0.92 28.77 7.03
N LEU A 40 -0.17 29.08 6.32
CA LEU A 40 -0.47 28.46 5.02
C LEU A 40 0.52 28.91 3.94
N THR A 41 0.85 30.20 3.91
CA THR A 41 1.85 30.74 2.97
C THR A 41 3.22 30.12 3.23
N PHE A 42 3.59 29.96 4.50
CA PHE A 42 4.81 29.26 4.91
C PHE A 42 4.80 27.78 4.47
N ALA A 43 3.72 27.03 4.77
CA ALA A 43 3.60 25.63 4.39
C ALA A 43 3.70 25.47 2.86
N LEU A 44 3.04 26.34 2.10
CA LEU A 44 3.12 26.35 0.64
C LEU A 44 4.54 26.65 0.15
N ALA A 45 5.26 27.59 0.76
CA ALA A 45 6.66 27.86 0.41
C ALA A 45 7.55 26.63 0.67
N VAL A 46 7.36 25.95 1.81
CA VAL A 46 8.03 24.67 2.10
C VAL A 46 7.71 23.63 1.04
N GLN A 47 6.44 23.52 0.59
CA GLN A 47 6.04 22.60 -0.48
C GLN A 47 6.75 22.90 -1.80
N PHE A 48 6.83 24.16 -2.22
CA PHE A 48 7.52 24.54 -3.44
C PHE A 48 9.01 24.19 -3.39
N ILE A 49 9.69 24.56 -2.31
CA ILE A 49 11.13 24.32 -2.15
C ILE A 49 11.40 22.82 -2.13
N THR A 50 10.71 22.08 -1.27
CA THR A 50 10.92 20.62 -1.16
C THR A 50 10.51 19.88 -2.44
N GLY A 51 9.41 20.28 -3.07
CA GLY A 51 8.93 19.71 -4.33
C GLY A 51 9.90 19.91 -5.48
N LEU A 52 10.56 21.08 -5.56
CA LEU A 52 11.59 21.35 -6.57
C LEU A 52 12.79 20.40 -6.41
N PHE A 53 13.28 20.19 -5.19
CA PHE A 53 14.39 19.26 -4.96
C PHE A 53 13.99 17.80 -5.21
N LEU A 54 12.75 17.42 -4.89
CA LEU A 54 12.24 16.08 -5.19
C LEU A 54 12.09 15.86 -6.71
N TRP A 55 11.67 16.88 -7.45
CA TRP A 55 11.58 16.81 -8.92
C TRP A 55 12.93 16.44 -9.54
N LEU A 56 14.04 17.01 -9.06
CA LEU A 56 15.39 16.72 -9.61
C LEU A 56 15.80 15.24 -9.55
N ALA A 57 15.17 14.42 -8.70
CA ALA A 57 15.47 13.01 -8.52
C ALA A 57 14.31 12.06 -8.88
N TYR A 58 13.14 12.59 -9.28
CA TYR A 58 11.92 11.80 -9.52
C TYR A 58 11.73 11.48 -11.01
N ASN A 59 11.36 10.23 -11.32
CA ASN A 59 11.09 9.77 -12.67
C ASN A 59 9.60 9.39 -12.87
N PRO A 60 8.82 10.14 -13.66
CA PRO A 60 7.37 9.95 -13.78
C PRO A 60 6.99 8.83 -14.77
N SER A 61 7.39 7.59 -14.50
CA SER A 61 7.01 6.40 -15.29
C SER A 61 6.49 5.28 -14.40
N SER A 62 5.51 4.50 -14.86
CA SER A 62 4.96 3.37 -14.11
C SER A 62 5.99 2.28 -13.78
N GLN A 63 7.15 2.26 -14.46
CA GLN A 63 8.26 1.34 -14.17
C GLN A 63 9.24 1.91 -13.14
N THR A 64 9.54 3.21 -13.20
CA THR A 64 10.65 3.84 -12.44
C THR A 64 10.21 4.83 -11.36
N ALA A 65 8.92 5.13 -11.24
CA ALA A 65 8.43 6.08 -10.24
C ALA A 65 8.66 5.57 -8.81
N TRP A 66 8.20 4.36 -8.51
CA TRP A 66 8.42 3.73 -7.21
C TRP A 66 9.91 3.60 -6.90
N GLU A 67 10.72 3.20 -7.89
CA GLU A 67 12.18 3.11 -7.78
C GLU A 67 12.81 4.46 -7.43
N SER A 68 12.44 5.54 -8.14
CA SER A 68 12.98 6.88 -7.87
C SER A 68 12.61 7.38 -6.48
N VAL A 69 11.40 7.06 -6.00
CA VAL A 69 10.97 7.39 -4.62
C VAL A 69 11.74 6.55 -3.60
N TYR A 70 11.98 5.26 -3.89
CA TYR A 70 12.81 4.39 -3.07
C TYR A 70 14.26 4.91 -2.99
N TYR A 71 14.83 5.38 -4.10
CA TYR A 71 16.14 6.02 -4.15
C TYR A 71 16.19 7.30 -3.31
N ILE A 72 15.22 8.21 -3.49
CA ILE A 72 15.10 9.44 -2.69
C ILE A 72 15.03 9.10 -1.20
N GLN A 73 14.26 8.09 -0.82
CA GLN A 73 14.06 7.75 0.60
C GLN A 73 15.30 7.08 1.21
N ASN A 74 15.95 6.15 0.50
CA ASN A 74 16.93 5.24 1.11
C ASN A 74 18.40 5.50 0.72
N HIS A 75 18.64 6.18 -0.39
CA HIS A 75 19.98 6.35 -0.95
C HIS A 75 20.43 7.81 -1.06
N MET A 76 19.52 8.74 -1.35
CA MET A 76 19.85 10.16 -1.45
C MET A 76 20.15 10.77 -0.07
N THR A 77 21.30 11.43 0.08
CA THR A 77 21.69 12.12 1.32
C THR A 77 20.62 13.14 1.75
N GLY A 78 20.04 12.96 2.94
CA GLY A 78 18.96 13.80 3.44
C GLY A 78 17.60 13.61 2.73
N GLY A 79 17.49 12.66 1.81
CA GLY A 79 16.30 12.48 0.98
C GLY A 79 15.06 11.99 1.76
N ALA A 80 15.25 11.11 2.75
CA ALA A 80 14.18 10.72 3.69
C ALA A 80 13.57 11.92 4.42
N TRP A 81 14.41 12.89 4.83
CA TRP A 81 13.97 14.12 5.48
C TRP A 81 13.27 15.05 4.50
N LEU A 82 13.86 15.26 3.31
CA LEU A 82 13.27 16.09 2.26
C LEU A 82 11.86 15.61 1.89
N ARG A 83 11.73 14.30 1.60
CA ARG A 83 10.45 13.66 1.27
C ARG A 83 9.49 13.67 2.46
N GLY A 84 9.99 13.40 3.66
CA GLY A 84 9.21 13.47 4.89
C GLY A 84 8.61 14.86 5.11
N ILE A 85 9.42 15.92 5.00
CA ILE A 85 8.96 17.31 5.16
C ILE A 85 7.89 17.64 4.12
N HIS A 86 8.10 17.28 2.84
CA HIS A 86 7.11 17.49 1.78
C HIS A 86 5.78 16.78 2.13
N HIS A 87 5.84 15.50 2.50
CA HIS A 87 4.66 14.69 2.85
C HIS A 87 3.91 15.26 4.06
N PHE A 88 4.57 15.44 5.22
CA PHE A 88 3.88 15.88 6.44
C PHE A 88 3.49 17.36 6.40
N THR A 89 4.19 18.20 5.64
CA THR A 89 3.73 19.58 5.40
C THR A 89 2.41 19.57 4.61
N ALA A 90 2.19 18.61 3.70
CA ALA A 90 0.94 18.54 2.93
C ALA A 90 -0.23 18.15 3.83
N GLN A 91 0.04 17.23 4.77
CA GLN A 91 -0.91 16.85 5.82
C GLN A 91 -1.24 18.05 6.72
N ALA A 92 -0.23 18.79 7.19
CA ALA A 92 -0.42 19.98 8.01
C ALA A 92 -1.19 21.08 7.26
N MET A 93 -0.91 21.27 5.98
CA MET A 93 -1.57 22.28 5.14
C MET A 93 -3.07 22.03 5.00
N ASN A 94 -3.52 20.78 4.91
CA ASN A 94 -4.95 20.42 4.93
C ASN A 94 -5.62 20.83 6.25
N VAL A 95 -4.96 20.65 7.40
CA VAL A 95 -5.46 21.10 8.71
C VAL A 95 -5.50 22.64 8.78
N LEU A 96 -4.43 23.31 8.36
CA LEU A 96 -4.34 24.77 8.37
C LEU A 96 -5.39 25.42 7.46
N LEU A 97 -5.75 24.79 6.34
CA LEU A 97 -6.82 25.25 5.45
C LEU A 97 -8.18 25.27 6.15
N VAL A 98 -8.51 24.21 6.89
CA VAL A 98 -9.75 24.13 7.67
C VAL A 98 -9.76 25.22 8.74
N LEU A 99 -8.66 25.40 9.48
CA LEU A 99 -8.54 26.44 10.50
C LEU A 99 -8.69 27.86 9.92
N HIS A 100 -8.07 28.10 8.76
CA HIS A 100 -8.16 29.39 8.08
C HIS A 100 -9.58 29.65 7.56
N LEU A 101 -10.24 28.66 6.95
CA LEU A 101 -11.63 28.77 6.50
C LEU A 101 -12.58 29.03 7.69
N MET A 102 -12.39 28.32 8.80
CA MET A 102 -13.15 28.55 10.04
C MET A 102 -12.99 29.98 10.52
N GLN A 103 -11.76 30.50 10.59
CA GLN A 103 -11.49 31.88 10.95
C GLN A 103 -12.25 32.85 10.04
N VAL A 104 -12.15 32.67 8.72
CA VAL A 104 -12.81 33.54 7.74
C VAL A 104 -14.33 33.55 7.93
N VAL A 105 -14.94 32.39 8.17
CA VAL A 105 -16.39 32.27 8.34
C VAL A 105 -16.87 32.82 9.69
N ILE A 106 -16.17 32.51 10.78
CA ILE A 106 -16.51 32.97 12.14
C ILE A 106 -16.36 34.49 12.26
N ASP A 107 -15.30 35.06 11.68
CA ASP A 107 -15.04 36.50 11.74
C ASP A 107 -15.85 37.28 10.70
N GLY A 108 -16.52 36.60 9.76
CA GLY A 108 -17.27 37.25 8.69
C GLY A 108 -16.37 37.96 7.68
N ALA A 109 -15.13 37.50 7.52
CA ALA A 109 -14.13 38.11 6.63
C ALA A 109 -14.43 37.95 5.13
N TYR A 110 -15.52 37.27 4.80
CA TYR A 110 -16.06 37.09 3.46
C TYR A 110 -17.14 38.13 3.08
N LYS A 111 -17.52 39.02 4.01
CA LYS A 111 -18.50 40.09 3.77
C LYS A 111 -17.87 41.27 3.01
N ALA A 112 -18.72 42.13 2.45
CA ALA A 112 -18.32 43.35 1.75
C ALA A 112 -17.24 44.15 2.48
N PRO A 113 -16.18 44.63 1.80
CA PRO A 113 -15.89 44.53 0.35
C PRO A 113 -14.97 43.33 -0.03
N ARG A 114 -14.97 42.25 0.75
CA ARG A 114 -13.99 41.14 0.66
C ARG A 114 -14.51 39.89 -0.06
N GLU A 115 -15.65 39.98 -0.77
CA GLU A 115 -16.28 38.85 -1.45
C GLU A 115 -15.34 38.22 -2.49
N VAL A 116 -14.67 39.06 -3.30
CA VAL A 116 -13.70 38.59 -4.30
C VAL A 116 -12.51 37.91 -3.62
N ASN A 117 -12.03 38.46 -2.49
CA ASN A 117 -10.94 37.83 -1.75
C ASN A 117 -11.33 36.44 -1.23
N PHE A 118 -12.58 36.28 -0.78
CA PHE A 118 -13.14 34.99 -0.37
C PHE A 118 -13.18 34.00 -1.53
N TRP A 119 -13.63 34.40 -2.72
CA TRP A 119 -13.65 33.50 -3.88
C TRP A 119 -12.26 33.08 -4.34
N PHE A 120 -11.27 33.98 -4.27
CA PHE A 120 -9.87 33.62 -4.45
C PHE A 120 -9.43 32.54 -3.44
N GLY A 121 -9.73 32.75 -2.16
CA GLY A 121 -9.44 31.76 -1.10
C GLY A 121 -10.17 30.43 -1.31
N PHE A 122 -11.42 30.46 -1.78
CA PHE A 122 -12.20 29.27 -2.08
C PHE A 122 -11.63 28.47 -3.25
N VAL A 123 -11.24 29.13 -4.34
CA VAL A 123 -10.56 28.46 -5.47
C VAL A 123 -9.19 27.92 -5.04
N LEU A 124 -8.42 28.68 -4.25
CA LEU A 124 -7.14 28.21 -3.69
C LEU A 124 -7.32 26.95 -2.83
N LEU A 125 -8.36 26.90 -2.00
CA LEU A 125 -8.69 25.71 -1.22
C LEU A 125 -8.90 24.50 -2.14
N LEU A 126 -9.72 24.63 -3.20
CA LEU A 126 -9.95 23.56 -4.16
C LEU A 126 -8.67 23.12 -4.88
N LEU A 127 -7.79 24.06 -5.24
CA LEU A 127 -6.51 23.74 -5.87
C LEU A 127 -5.55 23.00 -4.93
N VAL A 128 -5.54 23.31 -3.64
CA VAL A 128 -4.74 22.56 -2.67
C VAL A 128 -5.30 21.15 -2.45
N MET A 129 -6.61 20.97 -2.42
CA MET A 129 -7.22 19.63 -2.39
C MET A 129 -6.83 18.85 -3.65
N ALA A 130 -6.83 19.50 -4.82
CA ALA A 130 -6.39 18.90 -6.08
C ALA A 130 -4.89 18.52 -6.04
N LEU A 131 -4.01 19.39 -5.55
CA LEU A 131 -2.58 19.07 -5.36
C LEU A 131 -2.37 17.90 -4.41
N SER A 132 -3.15 17.82 -3.33
CA SER A 132 -3.10 16.70 -2.39
C SER A 132 -3.42 15.37 -3.07
N LEU A 133 -4.43 15.36 -3.95
CA LEU A 133 -4.77 14.18 -4.76
C LEU A 133 -3.68 13.86 -5.81
N THR A 134 -3.22 14.86 -6.56
CA THR A 134 -2.28 14.65 -7.66
C THR A 134 -0.86 14.30 -7.22
N GLY A 135 -0.45 14.72 -6.02
CA GLY A 135 0.85 14.38 -5.44
C GLY A 135 0.86 12.98 -4.84
N TYR A 136 -0.28 12.56 -4.27
CA TYR A 136 -0.42 11.28 -3.58
C TYR A 136 -0.21 10.06 -4.49
N LEU A 137 -0.49 10.19 -5.78
CA LEU A 137 -0.29 9.11 -6.75
C LEU A 137 1.17 8.95 -7.22
N LEU A 138 2.01 9.98 -7.04
CA LEU A 138 3.37 10.01 -7.61
C LEU A 138 4.31 8.92 -7.09
N PRO A 139 4.24 8.47 -5.81
CA PRO A 139 5.00 7.31 -5.35
C PRO A 139 4.72 6.01 -6.12
N TRP A 140 3.57 5.92 -6.79
CA TRP A 140 3.14 4.75 -7.56
C TRP A 140 3.17 3.44 -6.76
N ASP A 141 2.82 3.53 -5.48
CA ASP A 141 2.57 2.40 -4.60
C ASP A 141 1.10 1.95 -4.68
N GLN A 142 0.77 0.83 -4.02
CA GLN A 142 -0.60 0.30 -4.02
C GLN A 142 -1.63 1.35 -3.59
N LYS A 143 -1.36 2.12 -2.53
CA LYS A 143 -2.33 3.09 -2.02
C LYS A 143 -2.54 4.23 -3.02
N GLY A 144 -1.48 4.78 -3.62
CA GLY A 144 -1.55 5.83 -4.65
C GLY A 144 -2.25 5.38 -5.94
N PHE A 145 -1.94 4.18 -6.45
CA PHE A 145 -2.55 3.64 -7.67
C PHE A 145 -4.06 3.43 -7.51
N TRP A 146 -4.46 2.72 -6.44
CA TRP A 146 -5.87 2.39 -6.23
C TRP A 146 -6.69 3.62 -5.84
N ALA A 147 -6.13 4.57 -5.10
CA ALA A 147 -6.79 5.85 -4.84
C ALA A 147 -7.04 6.65 -6.14
N THR A 148 -6.07 6.65 -7.06
CA THR A 148 -6.23 7.29 -8.38
C THR A 148 -7.38 6.68 -9.15
N LYS A 149 -7.44 5.34 -9.21
CA LYS A 149 -8.52 4.61 -9.88
C LYS A 149 -9.90 4.93 -9.32
N VAL A 150 -10.02 5.08 -8.00
CA VAL A 150 -11.28 5.52 -7.36
C VAL A 150 -11.65 6.94 -7.79
N ALA A 151 -10.70 7.88 -7.74
CA ALA A 151 -10.95 9.27 -8.10
C ALA A 151 -11.38 9.44 -9.56
N THR A 152 -10.72 8.77 -10.49
CA THR A 152 -11.07 8.82 -11.93
C THR A 152 -12.36 8.05 -12.24
N ASN A 153 -12.71 7.02 -11.47
CA ASN A 153 -14.03 6.38 -11.59
C ASN A 153 -15.17 7.31 -11.15
N ILE A 154 -14.94 8.19 -10.16
CA ILE A 154 -15.89 9.26 -9.80
C ILE A 154 -16.05 10.24 -10.96
N VAL A 155 -14.97 10.55 -11.69
CA VAL A 155 -15.06 11.39 -12.89
C VAL A 155 -15.88 10.69 -13.99
N ALA A 156 -15.74 9.37 -14.14
CA ALA A 156 -16.44 8.60 -15.16
C ALA A 156 -17.96 8.63 -15.06
N ILE A 157 -18.49 8.78 -13.83
CA ILE A 157 -19.93 8.87 -13.58
C ILE A 157 -20.49 10.29 -13.77
N THR A 158 -19.66 11.25 -14.20
CA THR A 158 -20.13 12.60 -14.56
C THR A 158 -21.13 12.51 -15.70
N PRO A 159 -22.32 13.12 -15.58
CA PRO A 159 -23.30 13.13 -16.65
C PRO A 159 -22.71 13.68 -17.95
N LEU A 160 -23.19 13.14 -19.08
CA LEU A 160 -22.87 13.57 -20.46
C LEU A 160 -21.46 13.24 -20.97
N ILE A 161 -20.41 13.59 -20.22
CA ILE A 161 -19.01 13.55 -20.70
C ILE A 161 -18.06 12.68 -19.86
N GLY A 162 -18.58 11.99 -18.83
CA GLY A 162 -17.76 11.28 -17.84
C GLY A 162 -16.77 10.27 -18.42
N PRO A 163 -17.20 9.29 -19.25
CA PRO A 163 -16.28 8.30 -19.83
C PRO A 163 -15.18 8.92 -20.70
N GLN A 164 -15.51 9.96 -21.47
CA GLN A 164 -14.56 10.69 -22.33
C GLN A 164 -13.54 11.44 -21.47
N LEU A 165 -13.99 12.08 -20.38
CA LEU A 165 -13.13 12.79 -19.44
C LEU A 165 -12.21 11.82 -18.68
N GLN A 166 -12.73 10.67 -18.25
CA GLN A 166 -11.92 9.62 -17.63
C GLN A 166 -10.83 9.13 -18.60
N LYS A 167 -11.19 8.83 -19.85
CA LYS A 167 -10.23 8.40 -20.87
C LYS A 167 -9.17 9.46 -21.15
N LEU A 168 -9.54 10.74 -21.13
CA LEU A 168 -8.60 11.86 -21.26
C LEU A 168 -7.63 11.92 -20.07
N ILE A 169 -8.10 11.71 -18.84
CA ILE A 169 -7.26 11.73 -17.64
C ILE A 169 -6.31 10.52 -17.62
N ILE A 170 -6.81 9.32 -17.90
CA ILE A 170 -6.00 8.09 -17.91
C ILE A 170 -4.99 8.14 -19.06
N GLY A 171 -5.41 8.60 -20.25
CA GLY A 171 -4.56 8.77 -21.42
C GLY A 171 -4.17 7.48 -22.15
N GLY A 172 -4.64 6.32 -21.70
CA GLY A 172 -4.36 5.01 -22.29
C GLY A 172 -5.53 4.05 -22.11
N ALA A 173 -5.32 2.77 -22.45
CA ALA A 173 -6.32 1.72 -22.23
C ALA A 173 -6.52 1.40 -20.74
N ASP A 174 -5.46 1.59 -19.92
CA ASP A 174 -5.48 1.41 -18.47
C ASP A 174 -4.50 2.40 -17.81
N TYR A 175 -4.49 2.45 -16.47
CA TYR A 175 -3.58 3.27 -15.68
C TYR A 175 -2.13 2.85 -15.89
N GLY A 176 -1.27 3.80 -16.26
CA GLY A 176 0.13 3.50 -16.53
C GLY A 176 0.97 4.75 -16.79
N HIS A 177 1.98 4.61 -17.64
CA HIS A 177 2.96 5.67 -17.93
C HIS A 177 2.31 7.00 -18.35
N HIS A 178 1.31 6.99 -19.24
CA HIS A 178 0.63 8.20 -19.67
C HIS A 178 -0.15 8.88 -18.55
N THR A 179 -0.77 8.10 -17.67
CA THR A 179 -1.51 8.63 -16.52
C THR A 179 -0.53 9.35 -15.59
N LEU A 180 0.52 8.64 -15.18
CA LEU A 180 1.48 9.15 -14.20
C LEU A 180 2.22 10.40 -14.69
N SER A 181 2.70 10.41 -15.93
CA SER A 181 3.40 11.57 -16.51
C SER A 181 2.53 12.83 -16.60
N ARG A 182 1.23 12.68 -16.93
CA ARG A 182 0.29 13.80 -16.95
C ARG A 182 -0.01 14.33 -15.55
N PHE A 183 -0.27 13.44 -14.60
CA PHE A 183 -0.49 13.84 -13.21
C PHE A 183 0.74 14.50 -12.60
N PHE A 184 1.94 14.04 -12.94
CA PHE A 184 3.18 14.70 -12.58
C PHE A 184 3.26 16.12 -13.15
N ALA A 185 2.99 16.31 -14.45
CA ALA A 185 2.99 17.65 -15.06
C ALA A 185 1.93 18.59 -14.43
N LEU A 186 0.76 18.06 -14.07
CA LEU A 186 -0.27 18.81 -13.34
C LEU A 186 0.21 19.18 -11.93
N HIS A 187 0.78 18.23 -11.19
CA HIS A 187 1.18 18.41 -9.80
C HIS A 187 2.40 19.29 -9.61
N ALA A 188 3.45 19.12 -10.43
CA ALA A 188 4.73 19.82 -10.28
C ALA A 188 4.79 21.12 -11.10
N GLY A 189 3.99 21.24 -12.16
CA GLY A 189 4.04 22.38 -13.08
C GLY A 189 2.78 23.25 -13.04
N PHE A 190 1.68 22.74 -13.58
CA PHE A 190 0.50 23.56 -13.88
C PHE A 190 -0.24 24.06 -12.64
N LEU A 191 -0.62 23.17 -11.72
CA LEU A 191 -1.38 23.53 -10.53
C LEU A 191 -0.59 24.45 -9.58
N PRO A 192 0.70 24.21 -9.30
CA PRO A 192 1.47 25.13 -8.46
C PRO A 192 1.62 26.51 -9.11
N GLY A 193 1.82 26.59 -10.43
CA GLY A 193 1.84 27.86 -11.16
C GLY A 193 0.54 28.65 -11.03
N LEU A 194 -0.61 27.98 -11.14
CA LEU A 194 -1.92 28.59 -10.93
C LEU A 194 -2.11 29.09 -9.48
N ILE A 195 -1.63 28.32 -8.49
CA ILE A 195 -1.67 28.75 -7.09
C ILE A 195 -0.85 30.02 -6.88
N VAL A 196 0.35 30.16 -7.48
CA VAL A 196 1.16 31.38 -7.34
C VAL A 196 0.39 32.61 -7.80
N VAL A 197 -0.24 32.53 -8.98
CA VAL A 197 -1.01 33.65 -9.56
C VAL A 197 -2.20 34.01 -8.67
N LEU A 198 -2.98 33.03 -8.24
CA LEU A 198 -4.15 33.27 -7.39
C LEU A 198 -3.77 33.72 -5.98
N LEU A 199 -2.69 33.19 -5.39
CA LEU A 199 -2.21 33.61 -4.08
C LEU A 199 -1.73 35.06 -4.11
N ALA A 200 -1.04 35.48 -5.16
CA ALA A 200 -0.65 36.88 -5.34
C ALA A 200 -1.88 37.79 -5.37
N GLY A 201 -2.92 37.41 -6.12
CA GLY A 201 -4.20 38.13 -6.15
C GLY A 201 -4.93 38.14 -4.80
N HIS A 202 -4.92 37.03 -4.07
CA HIS A 202 -5.50 36.90 -2.74
C HIS A 202 -4.80 37.83 -1.73
N ILE A 203 -3.46 37.82 -1.69
CA ILE A 203 -2.68 38.71 -0.81
C ILE A 203 -2.89 40.17 -1.21
N TYR A 204 -2.92 40.49 -2.50
CA TYR A 204 -3.18 41.84 -2.98
C TYR A 204 -4.55 42.38 -2.52
N LEU A 205 -5.63 41.60 -2.71
CA LEU A 205 -6.97 42.00 -2.30
C LEU A 205 -7.11 42.11 -0.78
N PHE A 206 -6.47 41.20 -0.04
CA PHE A 206 -6.36 41.28 1.40
C PHE A 206 -5.72 42.61 1.85
N ARG A 207 -4.56 42.96 1.29
CA ARG A 207 -3.86 44.22 1.63
C ARG A 207 -4.64 45.47 1.22
N ARG A 208 -5.38 45.40 0.11
CA ARG A 208 -6.21 46.51 -0.36
C ARG A 208 -7.38 46.82 0.58
N HIS A 209 -8.02 45.79 1.15
CA HIS A 209 -9.24 45.94 1.94
C HIS A 209 -9.03 45.80 3.47
N GLY A 210 -7.82 45.42 3.90
CA GLY A 210 -7.42 45.27 5.30
C GLY A 210 -8.15 44.15 6.05
N LEU A 211 -7.71 43.92 7.29
CA LEU A 211 -8.25 42.89 8.19
C LEU A 211 -9.70 43.16 8.60
N THR A 212 -10.46 42.08 8.80
CA THR A 212 -11.81 42.15 9.40
C THR A 212 -11.69 42.15 10.92
N VAL A 213 -12.26 43.17 11.58
CA VAL A 213 -12.17 43.34 13.04
C VAL A 213 -13.56 43.24 13.65
N LYS A 214 -13.67 42.44 14.71
CA LYS A 214 -14.89 42.31 15.50
C LYS A 214 -15.03 43.52 16.42
N GLU A 215 -16.15 44.23 16.30
CA GLU A 215 -16.51 45.36 17.17
C GLU A 215 -17.24 44.88 18.44
N PRO A 216 -17.04 45.53 19.61
CA PRO A 216 -16.11 46.64 19.84
C PRO A 216 -14.63 46.17 19.85
N ARG A 217 -13.73 47.06 19.40
CA ARG A 217 -12.30 46.79 19.40
C ARG A 217 -11.79 46.46 20.80
N ARG A 218 -11.01 45.38 20.92
CA ARG A 218 -10.42 44.91 22.19
C ARG A 218 -9.08 45.58 22.56
N GLY A 219 -8.56 46.52 21.75
CA GLY A 219 -7.28 47.17 21.99
C GLY A 219 -6.92 48.22 20.92
N PRO A 220 -5.83 48.98 21.09
CA PRO A 220 -5.36 49.97 20.11
C PRO A 220 -4.85 49.31 18.84
N ASP A 221 -4.84 50.07 17.74
CA ASP A 221 -4.29 49.62 16.46
C ASP A 221 -2.75 49.54 16.58
N THR A 222 -2.16 48.43 16.13
CA THR A 222 -0.70 48.24 16.09
C THR A 222 -0.23 48.08 14.65
N TYR A 223 1.08 48.13 14.40
CA TYR A 223 1.64 47.78 13.11
C TYR A 223 1.81 46.27 12.97
N PHE A 224 1.86 45.78 11.73
CA PHE A 224 2.13 44.37 11.43
C PHE A 224 3.52 43.95 11.93
N TRP A 225 4.55 44.77 11.66
CA TRP A 225 5.86 44.66 12.31
C TRP A 225 5.91 45.49 13.61
N PRO A 226 6.50 44.96 14.70
CA PRO A 226 7.06 43.61 14.87
C PRO A 226 6.05 42.58 15.41
N ASP A 227 4.94 43.04 16.00
CA ASP A 227 4.13 42.23 16.92
C ASP A 227 3.35 41.10 16.25
N GLN A 228 2.82 41.32 15.05
CA GLN A 228 2.11 40.26 14.30
C GLN A 228 3.13 39.34 13.64
N VAL A 229 4.20 39.88 13.06
CA VAL A 229 5.29 39.08 12.46
C VAL A 229 5.90 38.11 13.49
N LEU A 230 6.10 38.53 14.73
CA LEU A 230 6.61 37.64 15.77
C LEU A 230 5.63 36.49 16.08
N LYS A 231 4.32 36.78 16.19
CA LYS A 231 3.29 35.74 16.40
C LYS A 231 3.23 34.76 15.22
N ASP A 232 3.30 35.29 14.00
CA ASP A 232 3.33 34.50 12.78
C ASP A 232 4.58 33.60 12.74
N ALA A 233 5.76 34.14 13.08
CA ALA A 233 7.01 33.38 13.15
C ALA A 233 6.93 32.24 14.18
N VAL A 234 6.40 32.51 15.38
CA VAL A 234 6.21 31.46 16.41
C VAL A 234 5.23 30.39 15.92
N ALA A 235 4.12 30.77 15.28
CA ALA A 235 3.17 29.82 14.72
C ALA A 235 3.80 28.94 13.62
N CYS A 236 4.57 29.54 12.71
CA CYS A 236 5.31 28.80 11.67
C CYS A 236 6.35 27.85 12.27
N LEU A 237 7.05 28.26 13.34
CA LEU A 237 7.98 27.40 14.06
C LEU A 237 7.28 26.20 14.71
N VAL A 238 6.10 26.38 15.30
CA VAL A 238 5.30 25.27 15.85
C VAL A 238 4.86 24.31 14.75
N VAL A 239 4.41 24.82 13.59
CA VAL A 239 4.06 23.99 12.43
C VAL A 239 5.29 23.19 11.97
N LEU A 240 6.44 23.84 11.80
CA LEU A 240 7.68 23.18 11.38
C LEU A 240 8.13 22.13 12.41
N ALA A 241 8.11 22.45 13.70
CA ALA A 241 8.47 21.50 14.76
C ALA A 241 7.55 20.27 14.76
N THR A 242 6.24 20.48 14.54
CA THR A 242 5.27 19.38 14.41
C THR A 242 5.58 18.50 13.19
N VAL A 243 5.87 19.12 12.04
CA VAL A 243 6.27 18.40 10.82
C VAL A 243 7.54 17.59 11.07
N LEU A 244 8.59 18.19 11.64
CA LEU A 244 9.85 17.51 11.92
C LEU A 244 9.67 16.37 12.93
N PHE A 245 8.84 16.55 13.96
CA PHE A 245 8.49 15.48 14.89
C PHE A 245 7.86 14.29 14.16
N LEU A 246 6.91 14.53 13.26
CA LEU A 246 6.27 13.46 12.48
C LEU A 246 7.26 12.78 11.52
N VAL A 247 8.17 13.53 10.91
CA VAL A 247 9.25 12.96 10.08
C VAL A 247 10.12 12.01 10.89
N ILE A 248 10.54 12.42 12.10
CA ILE A 248 11.37 11.59 12.98
C ILE A 248 10.59 10.35 13.45
N ALA A 249 9.37 10.56 13.95
CA ALA A 249 8.52 9.48 14.46
C ALA A 249 8.18 8.45 13.38
N GLY A 250 7.97 8.89 12.14
CA GLY A 250 7.69 8.05 10.98
C GLY A 250 8.94 7.48 10.29
N LYS A 251 10.16 7.85 10.71
CA LYS A 251 11.42 7.55 10.01
C LYS A 251 11.38 7.97 8.52
N GLY A 252 10.83 9.15 8.25
CA GLY A 252 10.52 9.67 6.92
C GLY A 252 9.05 9.45 6.52
N ALA A 253 8.76 9.53 5.23
CA ALA A 253 7.41 9.28 4.70
C ALA A 253 7.18 7.80 4.37
N GLU A 254 5.96 7.31 4.61
CA GLU A 254 5.58 5.94 4.24
C GLU A 254 5.77 5.68 2.74
N LEU A 255 6.22 4.48 2.37
CA LEU A 255 6.28 4.00 1.00
C LEU A 255 5.77 2.57 0.99
N GLY A 256 4.58 2.36 0.43
CA GLY A 256 4.00 1.02 0.29
C GLY A 256 4.72 0.18 -0.77
N GLY A 257 4.30 -1.08 -0.93
CA GLY A 257 4.77 -1.91 -2.03
C GLY A 257 4.40 -1.29 -3.39
N PRO A 258 5.19 -1.53 -4.46
CA PRO A 258 4.89 -1.02 -5.79
C PRO A 258 3.51 -1.46 -6.24
N ALA A 259 2.81 -0.60 -6.98
CA ALA A 259 1.47 -0.91 -7.45
C ALA A 259 1.46 -2.13 -8.37
N ASP A 260 0.56 -3.08 -8.09
CA ASP A 260 0.28 -4.21 -8.98
C ASP A 260 -1.17 -4.12 -9.50
N PRO A 261 -1.38 -3.74 -10.77
CA PRO A 261 -2.72 -3.67 -11.36
C PRO A 261 -3.43 -5.02 -11.52
N THR A 262 -2.69 -6.13 -11.45
CA THR A 262 -3.23 -7.48 -11.67
C THR A 262 -3.89 -8.08 -10.43
N GLU A 263 -3.64 -7.49 -9.26
CA GLU A 263 -4.17 -7.95 -7.98
C GLU A 263 -5.00 -6.85 -7.31
N PRO A 264 -6.30 -7.08 -7.04
CA PRO A 264 -7.13 -6.09 -6.39
C PRO A 264 -6.69 -5.82 -4.95
N TYR A 265 -6.53 -4.55 -4.59
CA TYR A 265 -6.17 -4.14 -3.23
C TYR A 265 -7.40 -3.76 -2.40
N SER A 266 -7.93 -4.71 -1.62
CA SER A 266 -9.15 -4.51 -0.82
C SER A 266 -8.99 -3.53 0.36
N ALA A 267 -7.76 -3.30 0.80
CA ALA A 267 -7.42 -2.30 1.81
C ALA A 267 -7.12 -0.90 1.24
N ALA A 268 -7.38 -0.66 -0.06
CA ALA A 268 -7.27 0.66 -0.66
C ALA A 268 -8.18 1.68 0.07
N ARG A 269 -7.57 2.72 0.63
CA ARG A 269 -8.26 3.87 1.25
C ARG A 269 -7.60 5.15 0.79
N PRO A 270 -8.37 6.24 0.56
CA PRO A 270 -7.77 7.53 0.33
C PRO A 270 -7.14 8.07 1.62
N GLU A 271 -6.43 9.18 1.50
CA GLU A 271 -5.87 9.91 2.63
C GLU A 271 -6.93 10.36 3.64
N TRP A 272 -6.51 10.61 4.89
CA TRP A 272 -7.43 10.87 6.01
C TRP A 272 -8.38 12.05 5.74
N TYR A 273 -7.91 13.07 5.03
CA TYR A 273 -8.71 14.24 4.65
C TYR A 273 -9.77 13.95 3.57
N PHE A 274 -9.80 12.74 2.99
CA PHE A 274 -10.82 12.26 2.06
C PHE A 274 -11.59 11.02 2.55
N LEU A 275 -11.24 10.45 3.72
CA LEU A 275 -11.92 9.27 4.25
C LEU A 275 -13.43 9.47 4.45
N PHE A 276 -13.85 10.68 4.82
CA PHE A 276 -15.27 10.99 4.97
C PHE A 276 -16.05 10.81 3.67
N LEU A 277 -15.49 11.21 2.52
CA LEU A 277 -16.11 11.01 1.21
C LEU A 277 -16.18 9.54 0.86
N PHE A 278 -15.10 8.79 1.12
CA PHE A 278 -15.09 7.35 0.91
C PHE A 278 -16.18 6.64 1.72
N GLN A 279 -16.36 7.00 2.99
CA GLN A 279 -17.43 6.43 3.81
C GLN A 279 -18.82 6.90 3.37
N PHE A 280 -18.96 8.16 2.97
CA PHE A 280 -20.21 8.71 2.47
C PHE A 280 -20.70 8.00 1.21
N LEU A 281 -19.79 7.69 0.28
CA LEU A 281 -20.11 7.00 -0.97
C LEU A 281 -20.67 5.58 -0.75
N LYS A 282 -20.33 4.92 0.36
CA LYS A 282 -20.88 3.59 0.70
C LYS A 282 -22.39 3.59 0.94
N TYR A 283 -23.04 4.74 1.13
CA TYR A 283 -24.49 4.80 1.31
C TYR A 283 -25.28 4.89 -0.01
N PHE A 284 -24.59 5.02 -1.15
CA PHE A 284 -25.21 5.10 -2.47
C PHE A 284 -24.93 3.80 -3.22
N HIS A 285 -25.98 3.07 -3.57
CA HIS A 285 -25.90 1.76 -4.24
C HIS A 285 -26.83 1.73 -5.45
N GLY A 286 -26.46 0.96 -6.48
CA GLY A 286 -27.38 0.59 -7.55
C GLY A 286 -27.67 1.71 -8.55
N GLY A 287 -26.64 2.47 -8.95
CA GLY A 287 -26.78 3.53 -9.95
C GLY A 287 -27.03 4.92 -9.38
N THR A 288 -27.16 5.07 -8.06
CA THR A 288 -27.32 6.38 -7.39
C THR A 288 -26.00 7.02 -6.98
N GLU A 289 -24.85 6.45 -7.35
CA GLU A 289 -23.52 6.91 -6.95
C GLU A 289 -23.25 8.36 -7.37
N VAL A 290 -23.87 8.81 -8.48
CA VAL A 290 -23.81 10.20 -8.98
C VAL A 290 -24.27 11.21 -7.92
N TRP A 291 -25.27 10.86 -7.10
CA TRP A 291 -25.77 11.73 -6.03
C TRP A 291 -24.72 11.96 -4.96
N GLY A 292 -24.09 10.88 -4.48
CA GLY A 292 -23.08 10.92 -3.44
C GLY A 292 -21.75 11.50 -3.91
N ALA A 293 -21.38 11.25 -5.17
CA ALA A 293 -20.08 11.60 -5.70
C ALA A 293 -20.01 12.99 -6.33
N ILE A 294 -21.10 13.46 -6.92
CA ILE A 294 -21.12 14.70 -7.71
C ILE A 294 -22.17 15.65 -7.14
N VAL A 295 -23.45 15.28 -7.15
CA VAL A 295 -24.53 16.24 -6.89
C VAL A 295 -24.43 16.84 -5.48
N ILE A 296 -24.36 16.02 -4.43
CA ILE A 296 -24.33 16.51 -3.04
C ILE A 296 -23.05 17.30 -2.75
N PRO A 297 -21.83 16.82 -3.08
CA PRO A 297 -20.62 17.61 -2.93
C PRO A 297 -20.67 18.94 -3.69
N THR A 298 -21.16 18.95 -4.94
CA THR A 298 -21.30 20.19 -5.72
C THR A 298 -22.30 21.16 -5.07
N LEU A 299 -23.43 20.68 -4.54
CA LEU A 299 -24.37 21.54 -3.80
C LEU A 299 -23.73 22.15 -2.55
N VAL A 300 -22.95 21.37 -1.78
CA VAL A 300 -22.19 21.88 -0.63
C VAL A 300 -21.21 22.98 -1.07
N LEU A 301 -20.46 22.75 -2.14
CA LEU A 301 -19.53 23.73 -2.70
C LEU A 301 -20.24 25.00 -3.21
N ILE A 302 -21.43 24.87 -3.81
CA ILE A 302 -22.25 26.02 -4.23
C ILE A 302 -22.70 26.84 -3.01
N VAL A 303 -23.19 26.19 -1.95
CA VAL A 303 -23.58 26.89 -0.71
C VAL A 303 -22.37 27.63 -0.12
N MET A 304 -21.19 27.01 -0.11
CA MET A 304 -19.95 27.65 0.32
C MET A 304 -19.57 28.87 -0.54
N CYS A 305 -19.63 28.73 -1.87
CA CYS A 305 -19.35 29.82 -2.80
C CYS A 305 -20.30 31.02 -2.60
N LEU A 306 -21.57 30.75 -2.26
CA LEU A 306 -22.60 31.76 -2.06
C LEU A 306 -22.65 32.36 -0.64
N MET A 307 -21.77 31.93 0.27
CA MET A 307 -21.72 32.47 1.65
C MET A 307 -21.66 34.01 1.73
N PRO A 308 -20.93 34.75 0.87
CA PRO A 308 -20.93 36.22 0.86
C PRO A 308 -22.31 36.85 0.66
N PHE A 309 -23.18 36.20 -0.12
CA PHE A 309 -24.53 36.71 -0.35
C PHE A 309 -25.43 36.48 0.86
N PHE A 310 -25.37 35.30 1.47
CA PHE A 310 -26.16 35.00 2.68
C PHE A 310 -25.69 35.80 3.89
N GLY A 311 -24.39 35.98 4.07
CA GLY A 311 -23.83 36.60 5.28
C GLY A 311 -23.99 38.12 5.40
N LYS A 312 -24.66 38.77 4.43
CA LYS A 312 -25.03 40.20 4.51
C LYS A 312 -25.88 40.48 5.76
N TRP A 313 -26.75 39.55 6.12
CA TRP A 313 -27.67 39.64 7.25
C TRP A 313 -27.14 38.89 8.47
N ARG A 314 -27.58 39.27 9.68
CA ARG A 314 -27.21 38.57 10.93
C ARG A 314 -27.61 37.09 10.91
N LEU A 315 -28.82 36.79 10.42
CA LEU A 315 -29.32 35.42 10.31
C LEU A 315 -28.53 34.60 9.29
N GLY A 316 -28.22 35.16 8.12
CA GLY A 316 -27.44 34.44 7.12
C GLY A 316 -25.98 34.22 7.53
N HIS A 317 -25.38 35.13 8.30
CA HIS A 317 -24.07 34.87 8.91
C HIS A 317 -24.11 33.74 9.95
N ARG A 318 -25.16 33.69 10.78
CA ARG A 318 -25.41 32.57 11.71
C ARG A 318 -25.63 31.25 10.96
N PHE A 319 -26.36 31.28 9.84
CA PHE A 319 -26.54 30.13 8.96
C PHE A 319 -25.18 29.63 8.43
N ASN A 320 -24.32 30.51 7.91
CA ASN A 320 -23.00 30.11 7.39
C ASN A 320 -22.13 29.44 8.47
N ILE A 321 -22.13 29.96 9.70
CA ILE A 321 -21.41 29.36 10.83
C ILE A 321 -21.99 27.99 11.18
N TRP A 322 -23.33 27.90 11.29
CA TRP A 322 -24.01 26.64 11.59
C TRP A 322 -23.77 25.59 10.51
N PHE A 323 -23.92 25.96 9.24
CA PHE A 323 -23.70 25.09 8.08
C PHE A 323 -22.27 24.55 8.08
N LEU A 324 -21.26 25.40 8.28
CA LEU A 324 -19.87 24.98 8.35
C LEU A 324 -19.62 24.06 9.56
N GLY A 325 -20.21 24.37 10.72
CA GLY A 325 -20.13 23.53 11.92
C GLY A 325 -20.71 22.13 11.71
N VAL A 326 -21.92 22.04 11.13
CA VAL A 326 -22.56 20.77 10.79
C VAL A 326 -21.74 20.00 9.77
N LEU A 327 -21.20 20.67 8.74
CA LEU A 327 -20.34 20.06 7.73
C LEU A 327 -19.10 19.41 8.38
N PHE A 328 -18.39 20.13 9.25
CA PHE A 328 -17.19 19.58 9.91
C PHE A 328 -17.51 18.48 10.92
N ILE A 329 -18.62 18.56 11.64
CA ILE A 329 -19.10 17.47 12.50
C ILE A 329 -19.40 16.23 11.64
N GLY A 330 -20.06 16.41 10.49
CA GLY A 330 -20.34 15.33 9.53
C GLY A 330 -19.07 14.70 8.98
N VAL A 331 -18.09 15.52 8.56
CA VAL A 331 -16.77 15.06 8.10
C VAL A 331 -16.06 14.25 9.19
N ALA A 332 -16.02 14.75 10.43
CA ALA A 332 -15.38 14.06 11.55
C ALA A 332 -16.08 12.75 11.88
N TYR A 333 -17.41 12.76 11.94
CA TYR A 333 -18.24 11.59 12.21
C TYR A 333 -18.04 10.50 11.17
N LEU A 334 -18.14 10.83 9.88
CA LEU A 334 -17.93 9.89 8.78
C LEU A 334 -16.50 9.36 8.74
N THR A 335 -15.50 10.19 9.06
CA THR A 335 -14.10 9.74 9.18
C THR A 335 -13.93 8.73 10.31
N VAL A 336 -14.51 8.97 11.49
CA VAL A 336 -14.48 8.02 12.61
C VAL A 336 -15.20 6.73 12.25
N LEU A 337 -16.36 6.80 11.59
CA LEU A 337 -17.06 5.63 11.10
C LEU A 337 -16.25 4.83 10.08
N ALA A 338 -15.54 5.50 9.17
CA ALA A 338 -14.66 4.85 8.19
C ALA A 338 -13.59 4.00 8.90
N VAL A 339 -12.91 4.60 9.88
CA VAL A 339 -11.87 3.93 10.67
C VAL A 339 -12.46 2.78 11.51
N ALA A 340 -13.66 2.95 12.06
CA ALA A 340 -14.33 1.91 12.84
C ALA A 340 -14.77 0.72 11.97
N ASP A 341 -15.30 0.97 10.77
CA ASP A 341 -15.68 -0.06 9.79
C ASP A 341 -14.45 -0.88 9.37
N ASP A 342 -13.33 -0.21 9.09
CA ASP A 342 -12.08 -0.85 8.70
C ASP A 342 -11.51 -1.74 9.81
N ARG A 343 -11.56 -1.28 11.07
CA ARG A 343 -11.10 -2.08 12.23
C ARG A 343 -11.91 -3.36 12.46
N ARG A 344 -13.18 -3.39 12.04
CA ARG A 344 -14.08 -4.54 12.23
C ARG A 344 -13.95 -5.61 11.15
N LYS A 345 -13.36 -5.30 9.99
CA LYS A 345 -13.29 -6.22 8.84
C LYS A 345 -12.01 -7.06 8.87
N PRO A 346 -12.07 -8.39 9.03
CA PRO A 346 -10.89 -9.25 9.00
C PRO A 346 -10.13 -9.18 7.68
N SER A 347 -10.86 -9.14 6.56
CA SER A 347 -10.28 -9.02 5.22
C SER A 347 -9.45 -7.75 5.02
N TYR A 348 -9.85 -6.63 5.63
CA TYR A 348 -9.09 -5.39 5.60
C TYR A 348 -7.76 -5.54 6.35
N ARG A 349 -7.78 -6.15 7.54
CA ARG A 349 -6.57 -6.37 8.35
C ARG A 349 -5.57 -7.27 7.63
N VAL A 350 -6.03 -8.41 7.11
CA VAL A 350 -5.19 -9.35 6.36
C VAL A 350 -4.59 -8.69 5.13
N ALA A 351 -5.39 -7.93 4.36
CA ALA A 351 -4.89 -7.22 3.17
C ALA A 351 -3.88 -6.11 3.52
N LYS A 352 -4.10 -5.39 4.63
CA LYS A 352 -3.16 -4.37 5.10
C LYS A 352 -1.84 -4.99 5.56
N GLU A 353 -1.89 -6.05 6.37
CA GLU A 353 -0.72 -6.78 6.84
C GLU A 353 0.05 -7.44 5.68
N ALA A 354 -0.66 -7.94 4.67
CA ALA A 354 -0.03 -8.43 3.43
C ALA A 354 0.69 -7.29 2.67
N ALA A 355 0.04 -6.14 2.49
CA ALA A 355 0.66 -5.00 1.81
C ALA A 355 1.87 -4.45 2.57
N GLU A 356 1.85 -4.41 3.90
CA GLU A 356 2.99 -4.04 4.74
C GLU A 356 4.15 -5.05 4.59
N ARG A 357 3.86 -6.36 4.61
CA ARG A 357 4.86 -7.41 4.36
C ARG A 357 5.48 -7.30 2.97
N GLU A 358 4.67 -7.06 1.94
CA GLU A 358 5.15 -6.86 0.57
C GLU A 358 5.99 -5.60 0.43
N ALA A 359 5.62 -4.51 1.11
CA ALA A 359 6.38 -3.27 1.15
C ALA A 359 7.78 -3.44 1.78
N GLU A 360 7.90 -4.26 2.83
CA GLU A 360 9.21 -4.58 3.40
C GLU A 360 9.96 -5.58 2.53
N ARG A 361 9.27 -6.58 1.98
CA ARG A 361 9.88 -7.61 1.13
C ARG A 361 10.52 -7.02 -0.12
N VAL A 362 9.85 -6.09 -0.80
CA VAL A 362 10.42 -5.44 -1.98
C VAL A 362 11.69 -4.65 -1.66
N LYS A 363 11.80 -4.04 -0.48
CA LYS A 363 13.02 -3.32 -0.05
C LYS A 363 14.19 -4.29 0.15
N VAL A 364 13.93 -5.44 0.77
CA VAL A 364 14.93 -6.51 0.94
C VAL A 364 15.42 -7.02 -0.43
N LEU A 365 14.48 -7.30 -1.34
CA LEU A 365 14.81 -7.78 -2.69
C LEU A 365 15.56 -6.71 -3.50
N ALA A 366 15.14 -5.45 -3.43
CA ALA A 366 15.80 -4.33 -4.10
C ALA A 366 17.22 -4.11 -3.57
N ALA A 367 17.44 -4.25 -2.26
CA ALA A 367 18.77 -4.14 -1.66
C ALA A 367 19.70 -5.30 -2.07
N ALA A 368 19.14 -6.51 -2.26
CA ALA A 368 19.92 -7.70 -2.62
C ALA A 368 20.22 -7.82 -4.12
N HIS A 369 19.27 -7.46 -4.97
CA HIS A 369 19.32 -7.72 -6.41
C HIS A 369 19.29 -6.47 -7.29
N GLY A 370 19.10 -5.29 -6.69
CA GLY A 370 18.76 -4.08 -7.43
C GLY A 370 17.30 -4.09 -7.91
N ILE A 371 16.86 -2.98 -8.50
CA ILE A 371 15.53 -2.88 -9.12
C ILE A 371 15.68 -3.12 -10.63
N PRO A 372 14.94 -4.07 -11.23
CA PRO A 372 15.05 -4.33 -12.66
C PRO A 372 14.43 -3.19 -13.47
N THR A 373 14.89 -2.99 -14.70
CA THR A 373 14.37 -1.97 -15.64
C THR A 373 12.90 -2.18 -16.00
N SER A 374 12.40 -3.40 -15.84
CA SER A 374 10.99 -3.76 -16.00
C SER A 374 10.09 -3.24 -14.86
N GLY A 375 10.69 -2.76 -13.77
CA GLY A 375 10.05 -2.10 -12.63
C GLY A 375 10.05 -2.91 -11.34
N ALA A 376 9.97 -2.22 -10.20
CA ALA A 376 10.05 -2.82 -8.86
C ALA A 376 8.97 -3.86 -8.55
N VAL A 377 7.80 -3.79 -9.19
CA VAL A 377 6.73 -4.78 -9.02
C VAL A 377 7.18 -6.19 -9.43
N ASN A 378 8.12 -6.33 -10.36
CA ASN A 378 8.59 -7.64 -10.80
C ASN A 378 9.40 -8.36 -9.73
N LEU A 379 10.05 -7.64 -8.81
CA LEU A 379 10.69 -8.25 -7.65
C LEU A 379 9.66 -9.05 -6.83
N LEU A 380 8.45 -8.51 -6.65
CA LEU A 380 7.37 -9.20 -5.93
C LEU A 380 6.68 -10.29 -6.76
N ARG A 381 6.65 -10.16 -8.09
CA ARG A 381 6.07 -11.18 -9.00
C ARG A 381 6.99 -12.38 -9.24
N GLU A 382 8.27 -12.24 -8.95
CA GLU A 382 9.28 -13.29 -9.09
C GLU A 382 9.66 -13.94 -7.77
N ASP A 383 9.17 -13.39 -6.66
CA ASP A 383 9.46 -13.89 -5.33
C ASP A 383 8.47 -14.98 -4.91
N ALA A 384 8.98 -16.20 -4.73
CA ALA A 384 8.20 -17.35 -4.28
C ALA A 384 7.56 -17.10 -2.91
N PHE A 385 8.20 -16.35 -2.02
CA PHE A 385 7.65 -16.02 -0.71
C PHE A 385 6.34 -15.21 -0.79
N VAL A 386 6.24 -14.28 -1.76
CA VAL A 386 5.04 -13.47 -1.97
C VAL A 386 4.02 -14.19 -2.84
N GLN A 387 4.45 -14.77 -3.95
CA GLN A 387 3.54 -15.35 -4.95
C GLN A 387 3.05 -16.75 -4.59
N GLY A 388 3.88 -17.56 -3.94
CA GLY A 388 3.55 -18.95 -3.59
C GLY A 388 2.25 -19.09 -2.81
N PRO A 389 2.06 -18.38 -1.67
CA PRO A 389 0.82 -18.39 -0.91
C PRO A 389 -0.40 -17.93 -1.73
N LYS A 390 -0.24 -16.88 -2.55
CA LYS A 390 -1.32 -16.33 -3.39
C LYS A 390 -1.77 -17.34 -4.46
N LEU A 391 -0.80 -17.95 -5.14
CA LEU A 391 -1.03 -18.98 -6.15
C LEU A 391 -1.64 -20.24 -5.53
N PHE A 392 -1.16 -20.64 -4.36
CA PHE A 392 -1.72 -21.77 -3.61
C PHE A 392 -3.15 -21.51 -3.15
N ALA A 393 -3.44 -20.36 -2.55
CA ALA A 393 -4.78 -19.99 -2.10
C ALA A 393 -5.79 -20.01 -3.25
N ARG A 394 -5.39 -19.50 -4.42
CA ARG A 394 -6.25 -19.41 -5.60
C ARG A 394 -6.50 -20.76 -6.30
N ASN A 395 -5.49 -21.63 -6.34
CA ASN A 395 -5.52 -22.80 -7.23
C ASN A 395 -5.47 -24.16 -6.51
N CYS A 396 -5.01 -24.19 -5.26
CA CYS A 396 -4.76 -25.42 -4.52
C CYS A 396 -5.60 -25.54 -3.23
N ALA A 397 -5.93 -24.42 -2.58
CA ALA A 397 -6.61 -24.42 -1.27
C ALA A 397 -8.06 -24.92 -1.28
N SER A 398 -8.67 -25.11 -2.47
CA SER A 398 -9.96 -25.80 -2.61
C SER A 398 -9.87 -27.28 -2.19
N CYS A 399 -8.69 -27.89 -2.28
CA CYS A 399 -8.46 -29.29 -1.91
C CYS A 399 -7.45 -29.44 -0.78
N HIS A 400 -6.34 -28.72 -0.87
CA HIS A 400 -5.23 -28.78 0.09
C HIS A 400 -5.40 -27.81 1.24
N ARG A 401 -4.59 -28.01 2.28
CA ARG A 401 -4.36 -27.05 3.36
C ARG A 401 -2.88 -26.72 3.46
N TYR A 402 -2.60 -25.59 4.09
CA TYR A 402 -1.28 -25.25 4.56
C TYR A 402 -1.41 -24.83 6.02
N ASP A 403 -1.03 -25.73 6.93
CA ASP A 403 -1.19 -25.53 8.38
C ASP A 403 -2.65 -25.23 8.77
N GLY A 404 -3.58 -26.01 8.21
CA GLY A 404 -5.02 -25.90 8.44
C GLY A 404 -5.73 -24.74 7.73
N ASN A 405 -5.04 -23.87 6.99
CA ASN A 405 -5.61 -22.71 6.30
C ASN A 405 -5.28 -22.67 4.78
N ASP A 406 -5.65 -21.58 4.10
CA ASP A 406 -5.45 -21.35 2.66
C ASP A 406 -4.05 -20.83 2.27
N ALA A 407 -3.08 -20.85 3.20
CA ALA A 407 -1.76 -20.21 3.13
C ALA A 407 -1.75 -18.68 3.28
N LEU A 408 -2.90 -18.01 3.17
CA LEU A 408 -3.07 -16.58 3.46
C LEU A 408 -3.69 -16.32 4.84
N GLY A 409 -3.94 -17.39 5.61
CA GLY A 409 -4.48 -17.33 6.97
C GLY A 409 -6.01 -17.28 7.04
N LEU A 410 -6.71 -17.49 5.92
CA LEU A 410 -8.16 -17.64 5.90
C LEU A 410 -8.52 -19.12 5.89
N THR A 411 -9.65 -19.47 6.50
CA THR A 411 -10.19 -20.84 6.46
C THR A 411 -10.92 -21.04 5.13
N PRO A 412 -10.51 -22.00 4.27
CA PRO A 412 -11.26 -22.34 3.07
C PRO A 412 -12.68 -22.79 3.40
N LYS A 413 -13.64 -22.43 2.54
CA LYS A 413 -15.05 -22.84 2.70
C LYS A 413 -15.27 -24.31 2.39
N ASP A 414 -14.55 -24.84 1.41
CA ASP A 414 -14.65 -26.23 0.99
C ASP A 414 -13.98 -27.14 2.02
N PRO A 415 -14.48 -28.35 2.30
CA PRO A 415 -13.81 -29.29 3.20
C PRO A 415 -12.46 -29.75 2.63
N GLN A 416 -11.49 -30.00 3.50
CA GLN A 416 -10.18 -30.52 3.08
C GLN A 416 -10.36 -31.87 2.40
N SER A 417 -9.96 -31.96 1.13
CA SER A 417 -10.14 -33.14 0.31
C SER A 417 -8.83 -33.78 -0.13
N ALA A 418 -7.70 -33.10 0.10
CA ALA A 418 -6.33 -33.56 -0.12
C ALA A 418 -5.42 -33.22 1.08
N SER A 419 -4.13 -33.54 0.98
CA SER A 419 -3.13 -33.35 2.03
C SER A 419 -2.99 -31.91 2.53
N ASP A 420 -2.55 -31.78 3.78
CA ASP A 420 -1.90 -30.56 4.25
C ASP A 420 -0.43 -30.57 3.81
N LEU A 421 -0.02 -29.52 3.10
CA LEU A 421 1.31 -29.43 2.49
C LEU A 421 2.33 -28.71 3.36
N LYS A 422 1.99 -28.30 4.59
CA LYS A 422 2.96 -27.68 5.50
C LYS A 422 4.11 -28.64 5.80
N GLY A 423 5.31 -28.24 5.40
CA GLY A 423 6.52 -29.04 5.61
C GLY A 423 6.63 -30.28 4.71
N PHE A 424 5.89 -30.33 3.59
CA PHE A 424 5.95 -31.43 2.64
C PHE A 424 7.39 -31.80 2.26
N GLY A 425 7.72 -33.09 2.31
CA GLY A 425 9.07 -33.60 2.02
C GLY A 425 10.09 -33.48 3.15
N SER A 426 9.75 -32.85 4.28
CA SER A 426 10.61 -32.85 5.47
C SER A 426 10.59 -34.18 6.20
N ARG A 427 11.63 -34.42 7.03
CA ARG A 427 11.72 -35.63 7.88
C ARG A 427 10.48 -35.79 8.77
N GLU A 428 9.99 -34.71 9.36
CA GLU A 428 8.79 -34.74 10.22
C GLU A 428 7.54 -35.12 9.43
N TRP A 429 7.36 -34.53 8.24
CA TRP A 429 6.18 -34.79 7.41
C TRP A 429 6.16 -36.25 6.93
N ILE A 430 7.31 -36.78 6.47
CA ILE A 430 7.44 -38.17 6.03
C ILE A 430 7.33 -39.15 7.22
N ALA A 431 7.93 -38.83 8.37
CA ALA A 431 7.81 -39.66 9.57
C ALA A 431 6.35 -39.85 9.98
N ARG A 432 5.56 -38.76 10.00
CA ARG A 432 4.13 -38.86 10.33
C ARG A 432 3.28 -39.48 9.22
N LEU A 433 3.67 -39.35 7.95
CA LEU A 433 3.04 -40.09 6.86
C LEU A 433 3.19 -41.61 7.06
N LEU A 434 4.32 -42.05 7.61
CA LEU A 434 4.63 -43.46 7.90
C LEU A 434 4.29 -43.88 9.35
N ASP A 435 3.53 -43.06 10.07
CA ASP A 435 3.08 -43.37 11.42
C ASP A 435 1.63 -43.90 11.41
N PRO A 436 1.38 -45.12 11.94
CA PRO A 436 0.04 -45.70 12.06
C PRO A 436 -1.00 -44.79 12.73
N ALA A 437 -0.58 -43.96 13.70
CA ALA A 437 -1.48 -43.08 14.43
C ALA A 437 -1.92 -41.85 13.61
N HIS A 438 -1.13 -41.45 12.61
CA HIS A 438 -1.29 -40.17 11.92
C HIS A 438 -1.69 -40.31 10.44
N VAL A 439 -1.26 -41.37 9.76
CA VAL A 439 -1.45 -41.56 8.30
C VAL A 439 -2.92 -41.51 7.85
N ALA A 440 -3.85 -41.94 8.70
CA ALA A 440 -5.28 -41.96 8.42
C ALA A 440 -5.98 -40.61 8.68
N SER A 441 -5.26 -39.62 9.23
CA SER A 441 -5.77 -38.27 9.40
C SER A 441 -5.95 -37.55 8.06
N THR A 442 -6.72 -36.45 8.08
CA THR A 442 -6.94 -35.62 6.89
C THR A 442 -5.67 -34.92 6.39
N ASN A 443 -4.60 -34.86 7.19
CA ASN A 443 -3.39 -34.13 6.86
C ASN A 443 -2.54 -34.80 5.77
N TYR A 444 -2.69 -36.10 5.51
CA TYR A 444 -1.81 -36.84 4.58
C TYR A 444 -2.51 -37.26 3.29
N PHE A 445 -3.57 -38.05 3.38
CA PHE A 445 -4.34 -38.44 2.18
C PHE A 445 -5.66 -37.66 2.04
N GLY A 446 -6.00 -36.80 3.00
CA GLY A 446 -7.23 -36.01 2.97
C GLY A 446 -8.49 -36.86 2.75
N GLY A 447 -9.41 -36.33 1.94
CA GLY A 447 -10.59 -37.03 1.44
C GLY A 447 -10.37 -37.71 0.09
N THR A 448 -9.13 -38.02 -0.30
CA THR A 448 -8.85 -38.71 -1.57
C THR A 448 -9.22 -40.18 -1.50
N LYS A 449 -9.35 -40.85 -2.66
CA LYS A 449 -9.52 -42.31 -2.70
C LYS A 449 -8.36 -43.07 -2.04
N PHE A 450 -7.18 -42.45 -1.94
CA PHE A 450 -5.98 -43.04 -1.33
C PHE A 450 -6.05 -43.13 0.19
N ALA A 451 -6.93 -42.37 0.86
CA ALA A 451 -7.17 -42.49 2.30
C ALA A 451 -7.63 -43.90 2.72
N ARG A 452 -8.19 -44.68 1.77
CA ARG A 452 -8.56 -46.09 1.94
C ARG A 452 -7.70 -47.05 1.09
N GLY A 453 -6.62 -46.51 0.53
CA GLY A 453 -5.73 -47.18 -0.42
C GLY A 453 -4.74 -48.14 0.24
N LYS A 454 -3.87 -48.74 -0.60
CA LYS A 454 -2.85 -49.70 -0.15
C LYS A 454 -1.85 -49.07 0.82
N MET A 455 -1.44 -47.81 0.60
CA MET A 455 -0.45 -47.14 1.45
C MET A 455 -0.93 -46.96 2.90
N VAL A 456 -2.17 -46.47 3.10
CA VAL A 456 -2.73 -46.32 4.45
C VAL A 456 -2.87 -47.69 5.14
N LYS A 457 -3.29 -48.72 4.41
CA LYS A 457 -3.38 -50.09 4.93
C LYS A 457 -2.02 -50.66 5.32
N PHE A 458 -0.99 -50.41 4.51
CA PHE A 458 0.37 -50.82 4.79
C PHE A 458 0.90 -50.18 6.08
N VAL A 459 0.73 -48.87 6.22
CA VAL A 459 1.19 -48.18 7.43
C VAL A 459 0.38 -48.61 8.67
N THR A 460 -0.95 -48.73 8.57
CA THR A 460 -1.80 -49.09 9.72
C THR A 460 -1.72 -50.57 10.13
N LYS A 461 -1.24 -51.46 9.25
CA LYS A 461 -1.14 -52.90 9.54
C LYS A 461 0.31 -53.37 9.65
N ASP A 462 1.08 -53.23 8.57
CA ASP A 462 2.41 -53.79 8.46
C ASP A 462 3.41 -52.97 9.29
N VAL A 463 3.45 -51.64 9.10
CA VAL A 463 4.34 -50.76 9.89
C VAL A 463 3.97 -50.78 11.39
N ALA A 464 2.69 -50.90 11.72
CA ALA A 464 2.24 -51.05 13.10
C ALA A 464 2.81 -52.31 13.77
N ALA A 465 3.04 -53.37 13.00
CA ALA A 465 3.59 -54.65 13.44
C ALA A 465 5.13 -54.72 13.41
N TYR A 466 5.82 -53.67 12.97
CA TYR A 466 7.28 -53.66 12.88
C TYR A 466 7.96 -53.86 14.24
N THR A 467 8.99 -54.70 14.24
CA THR A 467 9.90 -54.88 15.39
C THR A 467 10.66 -53.57 15.68
N PRO A 468 11.25 -53.40 16.88
CA PRO A 468 12.07 -52.24 17.19
C PRO A 468 13.20 -51.98 16.16
N GLN A 469 13.82 -53.06 15.65
CA GLN A 469 14.84 -52.99 14.61
C GLN A 469 14.28 -52.48 13.28
N GLN A 470 13.12 -52.97 12.85
CA GLN A 470 12.46 -52.49 11.62
C GLN A 470 12.00 -51.04 11.74
N LYS A 471 11.60 -50.58 12.93
CA LYS A 471 11.28 -49.18 13.20
C LYS A 471 12.52 -48.28 13.08
N GLU A 472 13.68 -48.74 13.53
CA GLU A 472 14.95 -48.04 13.33
C GLU A 472 15.35 -47.98 11.85
N GLN A 473 15.20 -49.09 11.11
CA GLN A 473 15.40 -49.12 9.67
C GLN A 473 14.45 -48.16 8.94
N LEU A 474 13.17 -48.12 9.33
CA LEU A 474 12.18 -47.18 8.80
C LEU A 474 12.57 -45.72 9.06
N HIS A 475 13.14 -45.40 10.23
CA HIS A 475 13.67 -44.06 10.50
C HIS A 475 14.80 -43.67 9.52
N LYS A 476 15.69 -44.61 9.17
CA LYS A 476 16.72 -44.39 8.13
C LYS A 476 16.10 -44.20 6.75
N VAL A 477 15.03 -44.94 6.42
CA VAL A 477 14.25 -44.74 5.19
C VAL A 477 13.60 -43.35 5.15
N VAL A 478 13.03 -42.87 6.25
CA VAL A 478 12.47 -41.51 6.37
C VAL A 478 13.54 -40.46 6.09
N MET A 479 14.73 -40.59 6.69
CA MET A 479 15.85 -39.67 6.44
C MET A 479 16.28 -39.70 4.98
N ALA A 480 16.39 -40.90 4.39
CA ALA A 480 16.77 -41.05 2.98
C ALA A 480 15.76 -40.41 2.03
N LEU A 481 14.46 -40.68 2.20
CA LEU A 481 13.41 -40.12 1.34
C LEU A 481 13.28 -38.60 1.51
N SER A 482 13.46 -38.10 2.74
CA SER A 482 13.49 -36.66 3.03
C SER A 482 14.70 -35.97 2.38
N ALA A 483 15.85 -36.64 2.32
CA ALA A 483 17.06 -36.10 1.71
C ALA A 483 16.94 -35.96 0.17
N GLU A 484 16.09 -36.77 -0.48
CA GLU A 484 15.75 -36.61 -1.90
C GLU A 484 15.13 -35.23 -2.20
N ALA A 485 14.43 -34.65 -1.23
CA ALA A 485 13.84 -33.33 -1.36
C ALA A 485 14.88 -32.21 -1.33
N LYS A 486 16.12 -32.42 -0.84
CA LYS A 486 17.18 -31.39 -0.83
C LYS A 486 16.69 -30.04 -0.25
N LEU A 487 15.94 -30.08 0.86
CA LEU A 487 15.35 -28.87 1.47
C LEU A 487 16.44 -28.03 2.16
N LYS A 488 16.44 -26.72 1.92
CA LYS A 488 17.38 -25.77 2.55
C LYS A 488 17.34 -25.83 4.09
N SER A 489 16.15 -26.03 4.66
CA SER A 489 15.92 -26.03 6.11
C SER A 489 16.59 -27.19 6.87
N GLN A 490 16.89 -28.30 6.19
CA GLN A 490 17.46 -29.50 6.81
C GLN A 490 18.83 -29.91 6.22
N ALA A 491 19.39 -29.11 5.30
CA ALA A 491 20.66 -29.41 4.61
C ALA A 491 21.83 -29.70 5.58
N SER A 492 21.93 -28.95 6.68
CA SER A 492 22.96 -29.17 7.71
C SER A 492 22.77 -30.49 8.47
N SER A 493 21.52 -30.92 8.68
CA SER A 493 21.22 -32.21 9.32
C SER A 493 21.49 -33.35 8.34
N ASP A 494 21.08 -33.20 7.08
CA ASP A 494 21.33 -34.19 6.03
C ASP A 494 22.83 -34.41 5.78
N ALA A 495 23.64 -33.35 5.90
CA ALA A 495 25.11 -33.47 5.83
C ALA A 495 25.70 -34.26 7.01
N LYS A 496 25.12 -34.15 8.21
CA LYS A 496 25.58 -34.91 9.39
C LYS A 496 25.19 -36.37 9.30
N ASP A 497 23.99 -36.66 8.82
CA ASP A 497 23.40 -38.01 8.79
C ASP A 497 23.64 -38.71 7.44
N ALA A 498 24.69 -38.32 6.71
CA ALA A 498 24.93 -38.79 5.34
C ALA A 498 25.10 -40.32 5.25
N SER A 499 25.68 -40.94 6.28
CA SER A 499 25.88 -42.39 6.37
C SER A 499 24.55 -43.13 6.55
N GLU A 500 23.70 -42.61 7.45
CA GLU A 500 22.37 -43.14 7.74
C GLU A 500 21.44 -42.98 6.54
N ILE A 501 21.54 -41.85 5.81
CA ILE A 501 20.84 -41.62 4.55
C ILE A 501 21.26 -42.63 3.49
N ALA A 502 22.56 -42.89 3.32
CA ALA A 502 23.04 -43.90 2.38
C ALA A 502 22.49 -45.29 2.70
N THR A 503 22.51 -45.66 3.99
CA THR A 503 21.90 -46.92 4.47
C THR A 503 20.39 -46.96 4.20
N GLY A 504 19.68 -45.85 4.45
CA GLY A 504 18.25 -45.73 4.18
C GLY A 504 17.89 -45.91 2.70
N ARG A 505 18.72 -45.43 1.77
CA ARG A 505 18.53 -45.63 0.33
C ARG A 505 18.62 -47.10 -0.09
N GLU A 506 19.51 -47.86 0.53
CA GLU A 506 19.59 -49.30 0.30
C GLU A 506 18.40 -50.03 0.94
N LEU A 507 17.95 -49.60 2.13
CA LEU A 507 16.75 -50.16 2.79
C LEU A 507 15.45 -49.93 1.99
N ILE A 508 15.35 -48.83 1.23
CA ILE A 508 14.23 -48.60 0.30
C ILE A 508 14.14 -49.73 -0.75
N ARG A 509 15.29 -50.22 -1.23
CA ARG A 509 15.42 -51.29 -2.23
C ARG A 509 15.52 -52.69 -1.63
N GLY A 510 15.70 -52.79 -0.31
CA GLY A 510 16.00 -54.01 0.43
C GLY A 510 14.92 -54.34 1.46
N ASP A 511 15.29 -54.47 2.72
CA ASP A 511 14.47 -55.09 3.78
C ASP A 511 13.12 -54.42 4.08
N ILE A 512 13.01 -53.09 3.92
CA ILE A 512 11.73 -52.36 4.09
C ILE A 512 10.88 -52.42 2.80
N ASN A 513 11.54 -52.75 1.67
CA ASN A 513 10.99 -53.08 0.35
C ASN A 513 9.92 -52.14 -0.19
N CYS A 514 10.12 -50.82 -0.05
CA CYS A 514 9.23 -49.82 -0.65
C CYS A 514 9.11 -49.98 -2.18
N VAL A 515 10.10 -50.60 -2.82
CA VAL A 515 10.16 -50.81 -4.27
C VAL A 515 9.16 -51.83 -4.83
N GLU A 516 8.49 -52.63 -3.99
CA GLU A 516 7.36 -53.46 -4.46
C GLU A 516 6.19 -52.62 -4.98
N CYS A 517 6.05 -51.40 -4.45
CA CYS A 517 4.96 -50.49 -4.80
C CYS A 517 5.44 -49.21 -5.49
N HIS A 518 6.71 -48.85 -5.39
CA HIS A 518 7.23 -47.58 -5.87
C HIS A 518 8.48 -47.74 -6.74
N ALA A 519 8.62 -46.92 -7.77
CA ALA A 519 9.90 -46.76 -8.45
C ALA A 519 10.89 -46.01 -7.54
N PHE A 520 12.17 -46.40 -7.57
CA PHE A 520 13.25 -45.68 -6.89
C PHE A 520 14.61 -45.90 -7.58
N GLY A 521 15.19 -44.83 -8.13
CA GLY A 521 16.43 -44.82 -8.90
C GLY A 521 16.28 -45.29 -10.35
N LYS A 522 15.47 -46.33 -10.60
CA LYS A 522 15.08 -46.75 -11.95
C LYS A 522 13.57 -46.53 -12.15
N PRO A 523 13.14 -45.98 -13.30
CA PRO A 523 11.72 -45.85 -13.60
C PRO A 523 11.03 -47.22 -13.66
N ASP A 524 9.82 -47.28 -13.12
CA ASP A 524 8.91 -48.42 -13.25
C ASP A 524 7.51 -47.87 -13.53
N GLU A 525 7.00 -48.12 -14.74
CA GLU A 525 5.69 -47.63 -15.18
C GLU A 525 4.52 -48.46 -14.63
N ASP A 526 4.81 -49.66 -14.13
CA ASP A 526 3.83 -50.57 -13.53
C ASP A 526 3.73 -50.41 -12.00
N ALA A 527 4.63 -49.61 -11.41
CA ALA A 527 4.66 -49.31 -9.98
C ALA A 527 3.27 -48.87 -9.47
N ALA A 528 2.89 -49.31 -8.27
CA ALA A 528 1.57 -49.06 -7.71
C ALA A 528 1.36 -47.62 -7.18
N GLY A 529 2.45 -46.93 -6.87
CA GLY A 529 2.50 -45.58 -6.32
C GLY A 529 3.49 -44.68 -7.09
N PRO A 530 3.62 -43.41 -6.67
CA PRO A 530 4.50 -42.46 -7.33
C PRO A 530 5.98 -42.85 -7.22
N ASP A 531 6.75 -42.51 -8.24
CA ASP A 531 8.22 -42.60 -8.23
C ASP A 531 8.79 -41.73 -7.10
N LEU A 532 9.58 -42.38 -6.25
CA LEU A 532 10.22 -41.77 -5.09
C LEU A 532 11.61 -41.20 -5.40
N THR A 533 12.10 -41.36 -6.64
CA THR A 533 13.37 -40.75 -7.10
C THR A 533 13.25 -39.24 -7.09
N ASP A 534 14.17 -38.56 -6.39
CA ASP A 534 14.13 -37.11 -6.16
C ASP A 534 12.80 -36.63 -5.51
N TYR A 535 12.15 -37.47 -4.70
CA TYR A 535 10.88 -37.16 -4.05
C TYR A 535 10.93 -35.82 -3.31
N GLY A 536 9.97 -34.92 -3.62
CA GLY A 536 9.89 -33.60 -3.00
C GLY A 536 10.93 -32.58 -3.47
N SER A 537 11.84 -32.96 -4.39
CA SER A 537 12.74 -32.02 -5.06
C SER A 537 11.95 -30.96 -5.87
N ARG A 538 12.63 -29.89 -6.28
CA ARG A 538 12.02 -28.83 -7.09
C ARG A 538 11.47 -29.40 -8.41
N GLU A 539 12.28 -30.19 -9.11
CA GLU A 539 11.92 -30.81 -10.38
C GLU A 539 10.78 -31.82 -10.20
N TRP A 540 10.78 -32.58 -9.11
CA TRP A 540 9.72 -33.52 -8.78
C TRP A 540 8.40 -32.79 -8.55
N LEU A 541 8.39 -31.73 -7.74
CA LEU A 541 7.20 -30.92 -7.48
C LEU A 541 6.67 -30.24 -8.74
N ILE A 542 7.54 -29.63 -9.54
CA ILE A 542 7.15 -29.00 -10.81
C ILE A 542 6.53 -30.04 -11.74
N SER A 543 7.16 -31.22 -11.88
CA SER A 543 6.63 -32.30 -12.73
C SER A 543 5.30 -32.83 -12.21
N PHE A 544 5.18 -33.02 -10.89
CA PHE A 544 3.97 -33.52 -10.24
C PHE A 544 2.79 -32.56 -10.38
N ILE A 545 3.00 -31.27 -10.12
CA ILE A 545 1.97 -30.24 -10.28
C ILE A 545 1.61 -30.09 -11.77
N SER A 546 2.59 -30.18 -12.67
CA SER A 546 2.36 -30.04 -14.12
C SER A 546 1.44 -31.14 -14.66
N ASN A 547 1.72 -32.40 -14.33
CA ASN A 547 0.90 -33.54 -14.74
C ASN A 547 0.94 -34.68 -13.69
N PRO A 548 0.02 -34.68 -12.71
CA PRO A 548 -0.07 -35.75 -11.70
C PRO A 548 -0.59 -37.08 -12.29
N ALA A 549 -1.13 -37.07 -13.51
CA ALA A 549 -1.59 -38.25 -14.24
C ALA A 549 -0.49 -38.87 -15.13
N HIS A 550 0.75 -38.36 -15.09
CA HIS A 550 1.89 -38.99 -15.73
C HIS A 550 2.14 -40.40 -15.12
N PRO A 551 2.58 -41.41 -15.90
CA PRO A 551 2.87 -42.77 -15.40
C PRO A 551 3.83 -42.80 -14.20
N LYS A 552 4.84 -41.90 -14.19
CA LYS A 552 5.77 -41.67 -13.07
C LYS A 552 5.06 -41.38 -11.72
N PHE A 553 3.82 -40.91 -11.73
CA PHE A 553 3.08 -40.54 -10.52
C PHE A 553 1.87 -41.45 -10.30
N TYR A 554 0.66 -40.95 -10.56
CA TYR A 554 -0.56 -41.74 -10.34
C TYR A 554 -1.14 -42.31 -11.63
N GLY A 555 -0.68 -41.90 -12.82
CA GLY A 555 -1.21 -42.42 -14.08
C GLY A 555 -2.73 -42.28 -14.17
N LYS A 556 -3.39 -43.36 -14.62
CA LYS A 556 -4.86 -43.50 -14.62
C LYS A 556 -5.49 -43.50 -13.21
N ARG A 557 -4.69 -43.66 -12.15
CA ARG A 557 -5.15 -43.65 -10.76
C ARG A 557 -5.14 -42.25 -10.17
N ASN A 558 -4.77 -41.18 -10.90
CA ASN A 558 -5.00 -39.82 -10.41
C ASN A 558 -6.47 -39.67 -9.97
N ASP A 559 -6.70 -39.10 -8.79
CA ASP A 559 -8.04 -39.04 -8.20
C ASP A 559 -8.82 -37.85 -8.76
N ARG A 560 -8.32 -36.65 -8.50
CA ARG A 560 -8.99 -35.38 -8.83
C ARG A 560 -8.05 -34.21 -9.05
N MET A 561 -6.73 -34.43 -9.02
CA MET A 561 -5.77 -33.33 -9.15
C MET A 561 -5.70 -32.91 -10.63
N PRO A 562 -5.92 -31.63 -10.97
CA PRO A 562 -5.84 -31.16 -12.35
C PRO A 562 -4.43 -31.29 -12.93
N ARG A 563 -4.34 -31.36 -14.26
CA ARG A 563 -3.05 -31.32 -14.97
C ARG A 563 -2.71 -29.87 -15.29
N PHE A 564 -2.16 -29.16 -14.31
CA PHE A 564 -2.09 -27.70 -14.34
C PHE A 564 -1.39 -27.14 -15.58
N ALA A 565 -0.34 -27.79 -16.07
CA ALA A 565 0.39 -27.36 -17.26
C ALA A 565 -0.36 -27.73 -18.56
N GLU A 566 -0.81 -28.99 -18.69
CA GLU A 566 -1.50 -29.48 -19.91
C GLU A 566 -2.84 -28.78 -20.13
N GLU A 567 -3.57 -28.52 -19.05
CA GLU A 567 -4.87 -27.86 -19.06
C GLU A 567 -4.74 -26.32 -19.03
N LYS A 568 -3.51 -25.79 -19.05
CA LYS A 568 -3.18 -24.36 -19.06
C LYS A 568 -3.81 -23.58 -17.90
N ILE A 569 -3.97 -24.23 -16.74
CA ILE A 569 -4.48 -23.61 -15.51
C ILE A 569 -3.39 -22.72 -14.91
N LEU A 570 -2.14 -23.18 -14.94
CA LEU A 570 -0.97 -22.43 -14.51
C LEU A 570 0.14 -22.52 -15.56
N ASP A 571 0.91 -21.45 -15.70
CA ASP A 571 2.13 -21.45 -16.50
C ASP A 571 3.31 -22.06 -15.70
N ALA A 572 4.41 -22.34 -16.40
CA ALA A 572 5.60 -22.94 -15.79
C ALA A 572 6.20 -22.06 -14.67
N LYS A 573 6.07 -20.73 -14.77
CA LYS A 573 6.58 -19.79 -13.77
C LYS A 573 5.76 -19.90 -12.47
N ALA A 574 4.44 -19.90 -12.56
CA ALA A 574 3.55 -20.05 -11.42
C ALA A 574 3.72 -21.41 -10.73
N ILE A 575 3.86 -22.49 -11.51
CA ILE A 575 4.15 -23.83 -10.96
C ILE A 575 5.50 -23.83 -10.22
N GLY A 576 6.52 -23.20 -10.79
CA GLY A 576 7.83 -23.03 -10.15
C GLY A 576 7.73 -22.27 -8.83
N LEU A 577 7.01 -21.14 -8.79
CA LEU A 577 6.83 -20.34 -7.57
C LEU A 577 6.10 -21.11 -6.46
N ILE A 578 5.10 -21.93 -6.79
CA ILE A 578 4.43 -22.81 -5.81
C ILE A 578 5.43 -23.84 -5.28
N ALA A 579 6.20 -24.50 -6.17
CA ALA A 579 7.18 -25.50 -5.76
C ALA A 579 8.26 -24.89 -4.86
N ASP A 580 8.83 -23.75 -5.25
CA ASP A 580 9.84 -23.01 -4.50
C ASP A 580 9.31 -22.58 -3.12
N TRP A 581 8.05 -22.13 -3.06
CA TRP A 581 7.41 -21.77 -1.80
C TRP A 581 7.14 -22.96 -0.88
N LEU A 582 6.64 -24.09 -1.41
CA LEU A 582 6.43 -25.30 -0.59
C LEU A 582 7.74 -25.82 0.01
N ARG A 583 8.86 -25.60 -0.69
CA ARG A 583 10.20 -26.05 -0.29
C ARG A 583 10.93 -25.12 0.66
N GLY A 584 10.48 -23.87 0.81
CA GLY A 584 11.26 -22.86 1.54
C GLY A 584 12.37 -22.22 0.71
N ASP A 585 12.32 -22.35 -0.61
CA ASP A 585 13.39 -21.95 -1.53
C ASP A 585 13.13 -20.54 -2.07
N TRP A 586 13.40 -19.53 -1.24
CA TRP A 586 13.45 -18.13 -1.65
C TRP A 586 14.67 -17.42 -1.06
N TYR A 587 14.97 -16.25 -1.59
CA TYR A 587 16.03 -15.42 -1.03
C TYR A 587 15.69 -14.99 0.40
N GLU A 588 16.56 -15.30 1.33
CA GLU A 588 16.51 -14.78 2.69
C GLU A 588 17.80 -14.01 2.94
N PRO A 589 17.74 -12.76 3.42
CA PRO A 589 18.94 -12.06 3.81
C PRO A 589 19.64 -12.89 4.89
N ALA A 590 20.98 -13.02 4.80
CA ALA A 590 21.76 -13.61 5.88
C ALA A 590 21.38 -12.90 7.18
N ALA A 591 21.08 -13.66 8.24
CA ALA A 591 20.65 -13.10 9.52
C ALA A 591 21.61 -11.97 9.90
N THR A 592 21.13 -10.73 9.77
CA THR A 592 21.92 -9.58 10.18
C THR A 592 22.08 -9.72 11.68
N VAL A 593 23.30 -10.04 12.12
CA VAL A 593 23.76 -9.69 13.47
C VAL A 593 23.27 -8.27 13.68
N SER A 594 22.40 -8.05 14.66
CA SER A 594 21.75 -6.77 14.86
C SER A 594 22.82 -5.71 15.04
N VAL A 595 23.13 -4.97 13.98
CA VAL A 595 23.84 -3.71 14.13
C VAL A 595 22.79 -2.76 14.63
N ALA A 596 22.74 -2.58 15.95
CA ALA A 596 22.07 -1.46 16.57
C ALA A 596 22.44 -0.19 15.79
N ARG A 597 21.44 0.45 15.20
CA ARG A 597 21.51 1.79 14.65
C ARG A 597 20.40 2.62 15.26
#